data_AF-A0A0A2M0F4-F1
#
_entry.id   AF-A0A0A2M0F4-F1
#
_cell.length_a   1.000
_cell.length_b   1.000
_cell.length_c   1.000
_cell.angle_alpha   90.00
_cell.angle_beta   90.00
_cell.angle_gamma   90.00
#
_symmetry.space_group_name_H-M   'P 1'
#
loop_
_entity.id
_entity.type
_entity.pdbx_description
1 polymer ?
#
loop_
_entity_poly.entity_id
_entity_poly.type
_entity_poly.pdbx_seq_one_letter_code
_entity_poly.pdbx_strand_id
1 'polypeptide(L)'
;MKRIFTISLFLFLLTFSSKLSAQFSQDDVKFWVGEGSQNAILVVDFRDGTTDPSFAFGYHYPADTELTFADLIQAVATAEPNFTFAQSNIGFLEDIIYNNHIRLQGQPDWWSTWSGDTAQDMQPNQGISEPLLNSRWYGVSYGFMGDEGPLMPTVTYPAYSSLWFSNEDVT
;
A
#
# COMPACT_ATOMS: atom_id res chain seq x y z
N MET A 1 -23.72 2.86 -48.87
CA MET A 1 -23.09 1.72 -48.18
C MET A 1 -21.74 2.07 -47.55
N LYS A 2 -20.74 2.60 -48.27
CA LYS A 2 -19.42 2.96 -47.68
C LYS A 2 -19.48 3.95 -46.49
N ARG A 3 -20.35 4.96 -46.53
CA ARG A 3 -20.47 5.97 -45.45
C ARG A 3 -21.05 5.45 -44.12
N ILE A 4 -21.90 4.42 -44.17
CA ILE A 4 -22.48 3.78 -42.96
C ILE A 4 -21.43 2.87 -42.30
N PHE A 5 -20.60 2.20 -43.11
CA PHE A 5 -19.49 1.36 -42.63
C PHE A 5 -18.41 2.18 -41.90
N THR A 6 -18.07 3.37 -42.39
CA THR A 6 -17.08 4.24 -41.74
C THR A 6 -17.56 4.79 -40.39
N ILE A 7 -18.86 5.11 -40.26
CA ILE A 7 -19.46 5.59 -39.00
C ILE A 7 -19.50 4.47 -37.96
N SER A 8 -19.89 3.25 -38.34
CA SER A 8 -19.83 2.08 -37.44
C SER A 8 -18.42 1.75 -36.98
N LEU A 9 -17.41 1.89 -37.84
CA LEU A 9 -16.01 1.64 -37.46
C LEU A 9 -15.49 2.70 -36.47
N PHE A 10 -15.90 3.96 -36.63
CA PHE A 10 -15.53 5.06 -35.71
C PHE A 10 -16.21 4.93 -34.34
N LEU A 11 -17.48 4.51 -34.30
CA LEU A 11 -18.19 4.22 -33.04
C LEU A 11 -17.60 2.99 -32.30
N PHE A 12 -17.15 1.97 -33.04
CA PHE A 12 -16.49 0.79 -32.45
C PHE A 12 -15.11 1.12 -31.84
N LEU A 13 -14.35 2.05 -32.44
CA LEU A 13 -13.09 2.57 -31.90
C LEU A 13 -13.28 3.42 -30.63
N LEU A 14 -14.37 4.19 -30.55
CA LEU A 14 -14.73 4.99 -29.36
C LEU A 14 -15.14 4.12 -28.16
N THR A 15 -15.77 2.96 -28.37
CA THR A 15 -16.12 2.04 -27.28
C THR A 15 -14.96 1.17 -26.81
N PHE A 16 -13.94 0.94 -27.65
CA PHE A 16 -12.70 0.23 -27.26
C PHE A 16 -11.75 1.08 -26.41
N SER A 17 -12.06 2.38 -26.27
CA SER A 17 -11.31 3.31 -25.44
C SER A 17 -11.74 3.26 -23.97
N SER A 18 -12.51 2.23 -23.55
CA SER A 18 -12.73 1.93 -22.13
C SER A 18 -11.36 1.85 -21.47
N LYS A 19 -11.06 2.83 -20.62
CA LYS A 19 -9.76 2.97 -19.98
C LYS A 19 -9.42 1.65 -19.27
N LEU A 20 -8.50 0.87 -19.83
CA LEU A 20 -7.70 -0.04 -19.03
C LEU A 20 -6.92 0.88 -18.09
N SER A 21 -7.45 1.13 -16.89
CA SER A 21 -6.58 1.60 -15.82
C SER A 21 -5.66 0.44 -15.52
N ALA A 22 -4.35 0.61 -15.72
CA ALA A 22 -3.40 -0.37 -15.24
C ALA A 22 -3.61 -0.53 -13.73
N GLN A 23 -3.73 -1.78 -13.28
CA GLN A 23 -3.78 -2.09 -11.86
C GLN A 23 -2.37 -1.90 -11.29
N PHE A 24 -2.30 -1.27 -10.11
CA PHE A 24 -1.02 -1.12 -9.42
C PHE A 24 -0.42 -2.50 -9.13
N SER A 25 0.83 -2.66 -9.49
CA SER A 25 1.58 -3.90 -9.45
C SER A 25 2.89 -3.72 -8.69
N GLN A 26 3.63 -4.81 -8.50
CA GLN A 26 4.92 -4.77 -7.81
C GLN A 26 5.95 -3.90 -8.55
N ASP A 27 5.90 -3.87 -9.89
CA ASP A 27 6.79 -3.06 -10.73
C ASP A 27 6.60 -1.55 -10.53
N ASP A 28 5.44 -1.16 -10.01
CA ASP A 28 5.12 0.23 -9.70
C ASP A 28 5.79 0.69 -8.40
N VAL A 29 6.17 -0.21 -7.50
CA VAL A 29 6.85 0.10 -6.23
C VAL A 29 8.24 0.67 -6.49
N LYS A 30 8.53 1.85 -5.91
CA LYS A 30 9.81 2.56 -6.10
C LYS A 30 10.70 2.54 -4.87
N PHE A 31 10.12 2.61 -3.68
CA PHE A 31 10.88 2.57 -2.45
C PHE A 31 10.99 1.15 -1.91
N TRP A 32 12.15 0.54 -2.14
CA TRP A 32 12.51 -0.78 -1.64
C TRP A 32 13.52 -0.65 -0.50
N VAL A 33 13.30 -1.38 0.59
CA VAL A 33 14.18 -1.44 1.76
C VAL A 33 14.65 -2.87 2.00
N GLY A 34 15.69 -3.04 2.81
CA GLY A 34 16.23 -4.36 3.11
C GLY A 34 17.02 -5.00 1.96
N GLU A 35 17.43 -6.23 2.18
CA GLU A 35 18.29 -7.00 1.28
C GLU A 35 17.88 -8.47 1.35
N GLY A 36 17.96 -9.18 0.22
CA GLY A 36 17.68 -10.62 0.16
C GLY A 36 16.89 -11.03 -1.08
N SER A 37 16.70 -12.34 -1.25
CA SER A 37 16.08 -12.91 -2.44
C SER A 37 14.56 -13.04 -2.34
N GLN A 38 14.00 -12.97 -1.13
CA GLN A 38 12.55 -12.91 -0.94
C GLN A 38 12.10 -11.45 -0.92
N ASN A 39 10.81 -11.23 -1.17
CA ASN A 39 10.23 -9.89 -1.14
C ASN A 39 8.79 -9.88 -0.63
N ALA A 40 8.36 -8.76 -0.06
CA ALA A 40 6.98 -8.49 0.31
C ALA A 40 6.66 -7.01 0.09
N ILE A 41 5.38 -6.69 -0.09
CA ILE A 41 4.91 -5.32 -0.29
C ILE A 41 4.03 -4.92 0.90
N LEU A 42 4.32 -3.77 1.49
CA LEU A 42 3.47 -3.10 2.47
C LEU A 42 2.63 -2.03 1.76
N VAL A 43 1.32 -2.03 1.97
CA VAL A 43 0.41 -0.95 1.59
C VAL A 43 -0.14 -0.28 2.84
N VAL A 44 0.04 1.03 2.95
CA VAL A 44 -0.54 1.83 4.04
C VAL A 44 -1.57 2.79 3.47
N ASP A 45 -2.85 2.59 3.80
CA ASP A 45 -3.97 3.42 3.38
C ASP A 45 -4.55 4.20 4.57
N PHE A 46 -4.19 5.48 4.67
CA PHE A 46 -4.55 6.38 5.77
C PHE A 46 -6.02 6.81 5.77
N ARG A 47 -6.71 6.69 4.63
CA ARG A 47 -8.12 7.12 4.44
C ARG A 47 -8.41 8.48 5.06
N ASP A 48 -7.57 9.46 4.73
CA ASP A 48 -7.57 10.74 5.39
C ASP A 48 -8.18 11.91 4.63
N GLY A 49 -8.79 11.61 3.49
CA GLY A 49 -9.43 12.60 2.63
C GLY A 49 -8.42 13.45 1.85
N THR A 50 -7.12 13.16 1.96
CA THR A 50 -6.11 13.75 1.08
C THR A 50 -6.19 13.14 -0.33
N THR A 51 -5.45 13.73 -1.27
CA THR A 51 -5.38 13.27 -2.66
C THR A 51 -4.51 12.03 -2.85
N ASP A 52 -3.66 11.75 -1.87
CA ASP A 52 -2.64 10.70 -1.84
C ASP A 52 -2.66 9.94 -0.51
N PRO A 53 -3.80 9.33 -0.12
CA PRO A 53 -3.93 8.72 1.20
C PRO A 53 -3.24 7.35 1.31
N SER A 54 -2.65 6.82 0.22
CA SER A 54 -2.25 5.41 0.16
C SER A 54 -0.96 5.14 -0.61
N PHE A 55 -0.05 4.44 0.04
CA PHE A 55 1.34 4.25 -0.42
C PHE A 55 1.79 2.80 -0.32
N ALA A 56 2.55 2.34 -1.33
CA ALA A 56 3.21 1.03 -1.32
C ALA A 56 4.73 1.11 -1.11
N PHE A 57 5.23 0.30 -0.19
CA PHE A 57 6.64 0.12 0.15
C PHE A 57 7.04 -1.31 -0.16
N GLY A 58 8.24 -1.51 -0.69
CA GLY A 58 8.81 -2.83 -0.94
C GLY A 58 9.84 -3.22 0.10
N TYR A 59 9.90 -4.49 0.45
CA TYR A 59 10.90 -5.03 1.38
C TYR A 59 11.54 -6.29 0.81
N HIS A 60 12.87 -6.30 0.74
CA HIS A 60 13.67 -7.48 0.47
C HIS A 60 14.17 -8.11 1.77
N TYR A 61 14.08 -9.44 1.86
CA TYR A 61 14.52 -10.17 3.02
C TYR A 61 15.19 -11.50 2.67
N PRO A 62 16.08 -12.03 3.53
CA PRO A 62 16.73 -13.31 3.27
C PRO A 62 15.73 -14.47 3.23
N ALA A 63 16.02 -15.46 2.39
CA ALA A 63 15.30 -16.73 2.44
C ALA A 63 15.49 -17.42 3.81
N ASP A 64 14.55 -18.30 4.16
CA ASP A 64 14.58 -19.11 5.39
C ASP A 64 14.61 -18.30 6.70
N THR A 65 14.15 -17.05 6.67
CA THR A 65 13.98 -16.21 7.86
C THR A 65 12.51 -16.16 8.25
N GLU A 66 12.21 -16.43 9.52
CA GLU A 66 10.87 -16.25 10.08
C GLU A 66 10.66 -14.79 10.47
N LEU A 67 10.07 -14.02 9.55
CA LEU A 67 9.64 -12.64 9.78
C LEU A 67 8.11 -12.56 9.83
N THR A 68 7.62 -11.50 10.43
CA THR A 68 6.18 -11.18 10.55
C THR A 68 5.84 -9.89 9.85
N PHE A 69 4.55 -9.65 9.61
CA PHE A 69 4.08 -8.39 9.06
C PHE A 69 4.54 -7.16 9.88
N ALA A 70 4.67 -7.29 11.20
CA ALA A 70 5.25 -6.26 12.07
C ALA A 70 6.73 -5.99 11.73
N ASP A 71 7.52 -7.01 11.42
CA ASP A 71 8.93 -6.86 11.01
C ASP A 71 9.05 -6.13 9.66
N LEU A 72 8.11 -6.37 8.74
CA LEU A 72 8.00 -5.61 7.49
C LEU A 72 7.75 -4.12 7.76
N ILE A 73 6.79 -3.79 8.63
CA ILE A 73 6.50 -2.39 9.01
C ILE A 73 7.72 -1.77 9.71
N GLN A 74 8.38 -2.52 10.59
CA GLN A 74 9.57 -2.08 11.30
C GLN A 74 10.76 -1.84 10.36
N ALA A 75 10.94 -2.68 9.34
CA ALA A 75 11.99 -2.48 8.34
C ALA A 75 11.79 -1.16 7.57
N VAL A 76 10.55 -0.85 7.18
CA VAL A 76 10.21 0.44 6.56
C VAL A 76 10.45 1.59 7.51
N ALA A 77 9.96 1.51 8.76
CA ALA A 77 10.17 2.55 9.78
C ALA A 77 11.65 2.80 10.11
N THR A 78 12.50 1.77 9.99
CA THR A 78 13.94 1.91 10.22
C THR A 78 14.63 2.63 9.06
N ALA A 79 14.16 2.42 7.83
CA ALA A 79 14.75 3.00 6.63
C ALA A 79 14.23 4.41 6.31
N GLU A 80 13.04 4.77 6.80
CA GLU A 80 12.38 6.04 6.51
C GLU A 80 12.11 6.86 7.78
N PRO A 81 12.88 7.93 8.05
CA PRO A 81 12.75 8.73 9.26
C PRO A 81 11.38 9.38 9.48
N ASN A 82 10.64 9.66 8.41
CA ASN A 82 9.29 10.22 8.48
C ASN A 82 8.21 9.14 8.52
N PHE A 83 8.57 7.86 8.61
CA PHE A 83 7.65 6.75 8.83
C PHE A 83 7.81 6.24 10.27
N THR A 84 6.76 6.34 11.07
CA THR A 84 6.73 5.77 12.42
C THR A 84 5.49 4.93 12.61
N PHE A 85 5.57 3.90 13.43
CA PHE A 85 4.41 3.14 13.85
C PHE A 85 4.48 2.82 15.35
N ALA A 86 3.32 2.56 15.95
CA ALA A 86 3.21 2.06 17.31
C ALA A 86 2.44 0.74 17.31
N GLN A 87 2.83 -0.14 18.22
CA GLN A 87 2.12 -1.39 18.49
C GLN A 87 1.92 -1.58 19.99
N SER A 88 0.80 -2.19 20.35
CA SER A 88 0.48 -2.51 21.73
C SER A 88 1.41 -3.60 22.27
N ASN A 89 1.48 -3.72 23.61
CA ASN A 89 2.26 -4.78 24.28
C ASN A 89 1.79 -6.21 23.95
N ILE A 90 0.62 -6.35 23.32
CA ILE A 90 0.04 -7.63 22.91
C ILE A 90 0.01 -7.80 21.39
N GLY A 91 0.71 -6.95 20.63
CA GLY A 91 0.94 -7.11 19.19
C GLY A 91 -0.13 -6.52 18.27
N PHE A 92 -0.95 -5.59 18.76
CA PHE A 92 -1.92 -4.87 17.91
C PHE A 92 -1.30 -3.61 17.33
N LEU A 93 -1.54 -3.35 16.04
CA LEU A 93 -1.17 -2.08 15.41
C LEU A 93 -2.00 -0.94 16.01
N GLU A 94 -1.34 0.12 16.44
CA GLU A 94 -1.97 1.29 17.07
C GLU A 94 -1.89 2.50 16.13
N ASP A 95 -0.68 2.93 15.81
CA ASP A 95 -0.45 4.19 15.10
C ASP A 95 0.38 3.94 13.85
N ILE A 96 0.11 4.69 12.78
CA ILE A 96 1.06 4.89 11.70
C ILE A 96 1.08 6.37 11.34
N ILE A 97 2.28 6.89 11.14
CA ILE A 97 2.56 8.23 10.63
C ILE A 97 3.50 8.07 9.46
N TYR A 98 3.20 8.74 8.35
CA TYR A 98 4.10 8.84 7.20
C TYR A 98 4.02 10.23 6.59
N ASN A 99 5.12 10.97 6.63
CA ASN A 99 5.18 12.37 6.22
C ASN A 99 4.07 13.20 6.90
N ASN A 100 3.12 13.71 6.12
CA ASN A 100 2.01 14.54 6.62
C ASN A 100 0.75 13.73 6.97
N HIS A 101 0.76 12.41 6.72
CA HIS A 101 -0.36 11.52 7.02
C HIS A 101 -0.22 10.99 8.44
N ILE A 102 -1.21 11.29 9.28
CA ILE A 102 -1.19 10.96 10.70
C ILE A 102 -2.49 10.22 11.03
N ARG A 103 -2.35 9.00 11.54
CA ARG A 103 -3.48 8.17 11.98
C ARG A 103 -3.13 7.40 13.24
N LEU A 104 -3.76 7.82 14.33
CA LEU A 104 -3.54 7.31 15.67
C LEU A 104 -4.70 6.42 16.10
N GLN A 105 -4.43 5.42 16.91
CA GLN A 105 -5.47 4.53 17.44
C GLN A 105 -6.51 5.30 18.23
N GLY A 106 -7.79 5.00 17.98
CA GLY A 106 -8.91 5.58 18.70
C GLY A 106 -9.12 7.07 18.41
N GLN A 107 -8.49 7.61 17.35
CA GLN A 107 -8.60 9.03 16.96
C GLN A 107 -8.79 9.22 15.44
N PRO A 108 -10.01 9.09 14.90
CA PRO A 108 -11.25 8.67 15.57
C PRO A 108 -11.49 7.15 15.54
N ASP A 109 -10.62 6.36 14.90
CA ASP A 109 -10.92 4.98 14.52
C ASP A 109 -9.68 4.08 14.73
N TRP A 110 -9.71 2.86 14.19
CA TRP A 110 -8.67 1.86 14.30
C TRP A 110 -8.19 1.42 12.92
N TRP A 111 -7.01 0.82 12.91
CA TRP A 111 -6.45 0.15 11.74
C TRP A 111 -7.05 -1.23 11.55
N SER A 112 -7.31 -1.58 10.30
CA SER A 112 -7.57 -2.94 9.82
C SER A 112 -6.33 -3.49 9.13
N THR A 113 -6.15 -4.81 9.15
CA THR A 113 -4.97 -5.49 8.57
C THR A 113 -5.41 -6.53 7.53
N TRP A 114 -4.62 -6.65 6.47
CA TRP A 114 -4.97 -7.38 5.26
C TRP A 114 -3.75 -8.09 4.68
N SER A 115 -3.95 -9.20 3.96
CA SER A 115 -2.92 -9.80 3.12
C SER A 115 -3.51 -10.46 1.88
N GLY A 116 -2.73 -10.52 0.79
CA GLY A 116 -3.17 -11.05 -0.50
C GLY A 116 -2.01 -11.31 -1.46
N ASP A 117 -2.31 -11.93 -2.60
CA ASP A 117 -1.31 -12.21 -3.63
C ASP A 117 -1.12 -10.99 -4.56
N THR A 118 -2.11 -10.08 -4.60
CA THR A 118 -2.06 -8.82 -5.33
C THR A 118 -2.59 -7.67 -4.48
N ALA A 119 -2.39 -6.44 -4.95
CA ALA A 119 -2.95 -5.27 -4.27
C ALA A 119 -4.48 -5.17 -4.37
N GLN A 120 -5.11 -5.98 -5.22
CA GLN A 120 -6.55 -5.92 -5.52
C GLN A 120 -7.36 -7.05 -4.88
N ASP A 121 -6.71 -8.07 -4.31
CA ASP A 121 -7.36 -9.28 -3.79
C ASP A 121 -7.14 -9.55 -2.30
N MET A 122 -6.58 -8.57 -1.57
CA MET A 122 -6.29 -8.75 -0.15
C MET A 122 -7.53 -9.10 0.66
N GLN A 123 -7.36 -10.01 1.61
CA GLN A 123 -8.39 -10.42 2.56
C GLN A 123 -8.00 -9.99 3.98
N PRO A 124 -8.97 -9.80 4.90
CA PRO A 124 -8.66 -9.54 6.29
C PRO A 124 -7.80 -10.67 6.87
N ASN A 125 -6.76 -10.31 7.62
CA ASN A 125 -5.86 -11.27 8.24
C ASN A 125 -5.94 -11.25 9.77
N GLN A 126 -5.02 -11.96 10.43
CA GLN A 126 -4.98 -12.08 11.90
C GLN A 126 -4.10 -11.00 12.57
N GLY A 127 -3.90 -9.86 11.92
CA GLY A 127 -3.07 -8.77 12.45
C GLY A 127 -1.63 -8.77 11.92
N ILE A 128 -0.81 -7.92 12.53
CA ILE A 128 0.60 -7.74 12.15
C ILE A 128 1.51 -8.89 12.60
N SER A 129 0.99 -9.89 13.31
CA SER A 129 1.72 -11.12 13.66
C SER A 129 1.69 -12.18 12.56
N GLU A 130 1.00 -11.93 11.44
CA GLU A 130 0.99 -12.86 10.30
C GLU A 130 2.42 -13.09 9.77
N PRO A 131 2.85 -14.35 9.53
CA PRO A 131 4.15 -14.62 8.92
C PRO A 131 4.32 -13.98 7.54
N LEU A 132 5.53 -13.54 7.24
CA LEU A 132 5.90 -13.00 5.93
C LEU A 132 6.05 -14.13 4.90
N LEU A 133 5.33 -14.01 3.79
CA LEU A 133 5.39 -14.91 2.64
C LEU A 133 5.96 -14.16 1.43
N ASN A 134 6.72 -14.90 0.62
CA ASN A 134 7.38 -14.33 -0.55
C ASN A 134 6.39 -13.88 -1.61
N SER A 135 6.68 -12.73 -2.22
CA SER A 135 5.87 -12.04 -3.21
C SER A 135 4.45 -11.72 -2.73
N ARG A 136 4.23 -11.65 -1.42
CA ARG A 136 2.92 -11.37 -0.83
C ARG A 136 2.75 -9.88 -0.54
N TRP A 137 1.50 -9.44 -0.66
CA TRP A 137 1.08 -8.11 -0.29
C TRP A 137 0.47 -8.12 1.10
N TYR A 138 0.84 -7.14 1.90
CA TYR A 138 0.32 -6.88 3.22
C TYR A 138 -0.19 -5.46 3.29
N GLY A 139 -1.34 -5.27 3.91
CA GLY A 139 -2.06 -4.03 3.88
C GLY A 139 -2.53 -3.60 5.26
N VAL A 140 -2.50 -2.30 5.50
CA VAL A 140 -3.18 -1.65 6.63
C VAL A 140 -4.09 -0.56 6.10
N SER A 141 -5.29 -0.47 6.65
CA SER A 141 -6.22 0.58 6.27
C SER A 141 -6.96 1.16 7.46
N TYR A 142 -7.03 2.48 7.52
CA TYR A 142 -7.71 3.19 8.61
C TYR A 142 -9.22 3.28 8.38
N GLY A 143 -10.00 3.29 9.48
CA GLY A 143 -11.46 3.41 9.44
C GLY A 143 -12.20 2.09 9.70
N PHE A 144 -11.68 1.25 10.59
CA PHE A 144 -12.23 -0.07 10.91
C PHE A 144 -13.72 -0.04 11.33
N MET A 145 -14.15 0.97 12.08
CA MET A 145 -15.50 1.10 12.64
C MET A 145 -16.43 1.99 11.79
N GLY A 146 -16.05 2.32 10.55
CA GLY A 146 -16.91 3.06 9.63
C GLY A 146 -18.23 2.33 9.31
N ASP A 147 -19.20 3.06 8.75
CA ASP A 147 -20.55 2.53 8.44
C ASP A 147 -20.53 1.32 7.48
N GLU A 148 -19.50 1.23 6.63
CA GLU A 148 -19.29 0.13 5.67
C GLU A 148 -18.44 -1.02 6.25
N GLY A 149 -18.01 -0.91 7.51
CA GLY A 149 -17.03 -1.79 8.14
C GLY A 149 -15.59 -1.56 7.67
N PRO A 150 -14.66 -2.46 8.02
CA PRO A 150 -13.27 -2.33 7.59
C PRO A 150 -13.17 -2.53 6.08
N LEU A 151 -12.60 -1.54 5.41
CA LEU A 151 -12.41 -1.53 3.96
C LEU A 151 -10.99 -1.95 3.60
N MET A 152 -10.84 -2.77 2.57
CA MET A 152 -9.53 -3.18 2.03
C MET A 152 -8.70 -1.94 1.62
N PRO A 153 -7.39 -1.90 1.86
CA PRO A 153 -6.56 -0.80 1.37
C PRO A 153 -6.58 -0.75 -0.15
N THR A 154 -6.66 0.46 -0.69
CA THR A 154 -6.49 0.69 -2.14
C THR A 154 -5.18 1.40 -2.36
N VAL A 155 -4.22 0.79 -3.06
CA VAL A 155 -2.95 1.46 -3.39
C VAL A 155 -3.11 2.37 -4.60
N THR A 156 -2.54 3.57 -4.52
CA THR A 156 -2.54 4.51 -5.65
C THR A 156 -1.12 4.96 -6.01
N TYR A 157 -0.25 5.14 -5.02
CA TYR A 157 1.08 5.68 -5.24
C TYR A 157 2.17 4.76 -4.70
N PRO A 158 3.34 4.66 -5.36
CA PRO A 158 4.51 4.15 -4.68
C PRO A 158 4.91 5.12 -3.57
N ALA A 159 5.38 4.59 -2.45
CA ALA A 159 6.03 5.39 -1.43
C ALA A 159 7.34 6.00 -1.97
N TYR A 160 7.76 7.08 -1.31
CA TYR A 160 9.03 7.73 -1.54
C TYR A 160 9.81 7.89 -0.25
N SER A 161 11.13 7.92 -0.32
CA SER A 161 11.92 8.25 0.86
C SER A 161 12.05 9.76 1.02
N SER A 162 11.93 10.25 2.25
CA SER A 162 12.26 11.64 2.61
C SER A 162 13.75 11.95 2.38
N LEU A 163 14.59 10.92 2.25
CA LEU A 163 16.02 11.04 2.01
C LEU A 163 16.40 11.18 0.53
N TRP A 164 15.45 11.00 -0.40
CA TRP A 164 15.73 11.08 -1.84
C TRP A 164 15.97 12.51 -2.33
N PHE A 165 15.46 13.49 -1.61
CA PHE A 165 15.58 14.90 -1.96
C PHE A 165 16.10 15.66 -0.75
N SER A 166 17.09 16.51 -1.00
CA SER A 166 17.62 17.46 -0.03
C SER A 166 17.05 18.85 -0.31
N ASN A 167 17.24 19.78 0.63
CA ASN A 167 16.87 21.19 0.39
C ASN A 167 17.57 21.78 -0.85
N GLU A 168 18.75 21.26 -1.21
CA GLU A 168 19.50 21.72 -2.38
C GLU A 168 18.84 21.29 -3.70
N ASP A 169 18.00 20.24 -3.70
CA ASP A 169 17.31 19.74 -4.90
C ASP A 169 16.02 20.51 -5.23
N VAL A 170 15.55 21.36 -4.30
CA VAL A 170 14.25 22.05 -4.39
C VAL A 170 14.34 23.57 -4.24
N THR A 171 15.55 24.14 -4.27
CA THR A 171 15.81 25.60 -4.25
C THR A 171 16.53 26.05 -5.51
#